data_AF-A0A521T5U9-F1
#
_entry.id   AF-A0A521T5U9-F1
#
_cell.length_a   1.000
_cell.length_b   1.000
_cell.length_c   1.000
_cell.angle_alpha   90.00
_cell.angle_beta   90.00
_cell.angle_gamma   90.00
#
_symmetry.space_group_name_H-M   'P 1'
#
loop_
_entity.id
_entity.type
_entity.pdbx_description
1 polymer ?
#
loop_
_entity_poly.entity_id
_entity_poly.type
_entity_poly.pdbx_seq_one_letter_code
_entity_poly.pdbx_strand_id
1 'polypeptide(L)'
;MRTTFFKLALVLCVAAATTSVSVLARTAHAGPALTSIATLSFGADGTLFAADTMAATIYAIDLGARKSVSGTKDVAALDQKIASIAGTAAAEISIKDIAVDPKSHNTFVSVMRGQGASAQPALFRVDGNGDVALVALDGLKFSSVALPNPAAASTTGRNNRLQSVTQMELIDGKLYVTGLSN
;
A
#
# COMPACT_ATOMS: atom_id res chain seq x y z
N MET A 1 -63.43 -24.07 55.07
CA MET A 1 -63.87 -22.95 54.19
C MET A 1 -62.71 -22.54 53.31
N ARG A 2 -62.94 -22.44 51.98
CA ARG A 2 -62.11 -21.79 50.93
C ARG A 2 -60.93 -22.63 50.39
N THR A 3 -61.15 -23.50 49.39
CA THR A 3 -61.21 -23.29 47.92
C THR A 3 -59.87 -23.42 47.20
N THR A 4 -59.75 -24.54 46.47
CA THR A 4 -59.10 -24.76 45.15
C THR A 4 -58.48 -23.56 44.44
N PHE A 5 -57.30 -23.73 43.81
CA PHE A 5 -57.05 -23.20 42.46
C PHE A 5 -55.94 -23.98 41.73
N PHE A 6 -56.38 -24.74 40.72
CA PHE A 6 -55.61 -25.29 39.60
C PHE A 6 -55.04 -24.12 38.79
N LYS A 7 -53.74 -24.11 38.46
CA LYS A 7 -53.19 -23.24 37.40
C LYS A 7 -52.28 -24.04 36.48
N LEU A 8 -52.83 -24.27 35.31
CA LEU A 8 -52.24 -24.82 34.09
C LEU A 8 -51.13 -23.87 33.59
N ALA A 9 -49.89 -24.35 33.51
CA ALA A 9 -48.79 -23.59 32.92
C ALA A 9 -48.69 -23.91 31.41
N LEU A 10 -49.00 -22.90 30.59
CA LEU A 10 -48.86 -22.91 29.14
C LEU A 10 -47.37 -22.80 28.78
N VAL A 11 -46.81 -23.84 28.14
CA VAL A 11 -45.45 -23.81 27.57
C VAL A 11 -45.53 -23.15 26.21
N LEU A 12 -44.93 -21.96 26.07
CA LEU A 12 -44.76 -21.25 24.81
C LEU A 12 -43.34 -21.51 24.28
N CYS A 13 -43.20 -22.48 23.37
CA CYS A 13 -41.95 -22.69 22.62
C CYS A 13 -41.84 -21.64 21.51
N VAL A 14 -41.04 -20.59 21.72
CA VAL A 14 -40.63 -19.67 20.66
C VAL A 14 -39.46 -20.30 19.90
N ALA A 15 -39.72 -20.77 18.69
CA ALA A 15 -38.67 -21.19 17.76
C ALA A 15 -38.08 -19.96 17.06
N ALA A 16 -36.92 -19.51 17.51
CA ALA A 16 -36.15 -18.49 16.80
C ALA A 16 -35.45 -19.15 15.58
N ALA A 17 -36.00 -18.94 14.38
CA ALA A 17 -35.34 -19.32 13.14
C ALA A 17 -34.12 -18.41 12.91
N THR A 18 -32.92 -18.97 12.97
CA THR A 18 -31.67 -18.30 12.63
C THR A 18 -31.52 -18.22 11.11
N THR A 19 -31.71 -17.03 10.54
CA THR A 19 -31.23 -16.76 9.18
C THR A 19 -29.74 -16.43 9.26
N SER A 20 -28.91 -17.46 9.13
CA SER A 20 -27.47 -17.29 8.88
C SER A 20 -27.30 -16.64 7.51
N VAL A 21 -27.16 -15.31 7.46
CA VAL A 21 -26.65 -14.64 6.26
C VAL A 21 -25.19 -15.02 6.16
N SER A 22 -24.89 -16.01 5.31
CA SER A 22 -23.53 -16.27 4.86
C SER A 22 -23.12 -15.10 3.98
N VAL A 23 -22.59 -14.04 4.60
CA VAL A 23 -21.69 -13.12 3.90
C VAL A 23 -20.52 -14.00 3.49
N LEU A 24 -20.48 -14.42 2.23
CA LEU A 24 -19.24 -14.81 1.60
C LEU A 24 -18.35 -13.57 1.66
N ALA A 25 -17.66 -13.40 2.77
CA ALA A 25 -16.52 -12.52 2.88
C ALA A 25 -15.48 -13.12 1.94
N ARG A 26 -15.58 -12.79 0.65
CA ARG A 26 -14.42 -12.79 -0.22
C ARG A 26 -13.58 -11.64 0.30
N THR A 27 -12.81 -11.91 1.35
CA THR A 27 -11.56 -11.20 1.56
C THR A 27 -10.71 -11.56 0.33
N ALA A 28 -10.91 -10.81 -0.77
CA ALA A 28 -9.77 -10.53 -1.62
C ALA A 28 -8.68 -10.11 -0.64
N HIS A 29 -7.60 -10.90 -0.56
CA HIS A 29 -6.50 -10.63 0.36
C HIS A 29 -6.08 -9.19 0.07
N ALA A 30 -6.49 -8.26 0.92
CA ALA A 30 -6.35 -6.84 0.60
C ALA A 30 -4.85 -6.57 0.55
N GLY A 31 -4.36 -6.01 -0.55
CA GLY A 31 -2.97 -5.58 -0.65
C GLY A 31 -2.68 -4.39 0.27
N PRO A 32 -1.44 -3.89 0.28
CA PRO A 32 -1.12 -2.66 1.00
C PRO A 32 -1.96 -1.49 0.44
N ALA A 33 -2.75 -0.85 1.32
CA ALA A 33 -3.62 0.27 0.97
C ALA A 33 -2.87 1.60 1.11
N LEU A 34 -1.98 1.87 0.16
CA LEU A 34 -1.21 3.11 0.12
C LEU A 34 -2.11 4.30 -0.24
N THR A 35 -1.98 5.39 0.52
CA THR A 35 -2.53 6.72 0.20
C THR A 35 -1.49 7.60 -0.50
N SER A 36 -0.21 7.31 -0.28
CA SER A 36 0.91 7.85 -1.03
C SER A 36 2.02 6.81 -1.14
N ILE A 37 2.90 6.99 -2.11
CA ILE A 37 4.14 6.21 -2.24
C ILE A 37 5.25 7.21 -2.53
N ALA A 38 6.25 7.25 -1.65
CA ALA A 38 7.37 8.16 -1.75
C ALA A 38 8.66 7.34 -1.82
N THR A 39 9.50 7.44 -0.81
CA THR A 39 10.77 6.73 -0.71
C THR A 39 10.60 5.21 -0.78
N LEU A 40 11.47 4.56 -1.52
CA LEU A 40 11.58 3.12 -1.66
C LEU A 40 12.95 2.64 -1.14
N SER A 41 12.98 1.43 -0.59
CA SER A 41 14.22 0.73 -0.27
C SER A 41 14.01 -0.76 -0.42
N PHE A 42 15.03 -1.51 -0.80
CA PHE A 42 14.98 -2.97 -0.83
C PHE A 42 15.77 -3.60 0.30
N GLY A 43 15.23 -4.69 0.84
CA GLY A 43 16.02 -5.66 1.60
C GLY A 43 16.77 -6.61 0.66
N ALA A 44 17.85 -7.22 1.15
CA ALA A 44 18.62 -8.22 0.40
C ALA A 44 17.78 -9.45 -0.02
N ASP A 45 16.67 -9.69 0.68
CA ASP A 45 15.69 -10.72 0.40
C ASP A 45 14.65 -10.31 -0.66
N GLY A 46 14.75 -9.11 -1.23
CA GLY A 46 13.80 -8.58 -2.22
C GLY A 46 12.51 -8.03 -1.61
N THR A 47 12.42 -7.91 -0.29
CA THR A 47 11.31 -7.19 0.36
C THR A 47 11.37 -5.71 0.00
N LEU A 48 10.29 -5.15 -0.53
CA LEU A 48 10.19 -3.73 -0.84
C LEU A 48 9.67 -2.97 0.37
N PHE A 49 10.47 -2.04 0.88
CA PHE A 49 10.04 -1.04 1.84
C PHE A 49 9.53 0.19 1.08
N ALA A 50 8.29 0.59 1.33
CA ALA A 50 7.66 1.74 0.70
C ALA A 50 7.09 2.68 1.77
N ALA A 51 7.45 3.96 1.70
CA ALA A 51 6.94 4.97 2.60
C ALA A 51 5.61 5.55 2.09
N ASP A 52 4.55 5.35 2.86
CA ASP A 52 3.32 6.13 2.76
C ASP A 52 3.44 7.34 3.68
N THR A 53 4.04 8.40 3.16
CA THR A 53 4.26 9.63 3.93
C THR A 53 2.96 10.30 4.35
N MET A 54 1.90 10.28 3.53
CA MET A 54 0.59 10.84 3.88
C MET A 54 -0.07 10.12 5.06
N ALA A 55 -0.07 8.78 5.04
CA ALA A 55 -0.58 7.96 6.15
C ALA A 55 0.43 7.80 7.30
N ALA A 56 1.61 8.44 7.21
CA ALA A 56 2.71 8.29 8.14
C ALA A 56 3.03 6.81 8.48
N THR A 57 3.07 5.97 7.46
CA THR A 57 3.21 4.51 7.60
C THR A 57 4.29 3.99 6.65
N ILE A 58 5.09 3.04 7.10
CA ILE A 58 6.03 2.31 6.24
C ILE A 58 5.46 0.91 6.02
N TYR A 59 5.45 0.47 4.77
CA TYR A 59 5.05 -0.87 4.37
C TYR A 59 6.27 -1.69 3.97
N ALA A 60 6.34 -2.93 4.43
CA ALA A 60 7.25 -3.95 3.90
C ALA A 60 6.42 -4.94 3.07
N ILE A 61 6.66 -4.96 1.75
CA ILE A 61 5.80 -5.61 0.76
C ILE A 61 6.59 -6.76 0.13
N ASP A 62 6.03 -7.98 0.22
CA ASP A 62 6.49 -9.12 -0.55
C ASP A 62 5.93 -8.98 -1.97
N LEU A 63 6.84 -8.68 -2.88
CA LEU A 63 6.54 -8.50 -4.29
C LEU A 63 6.22 -9.81 -5.03
N GLY A 64 6.53 -10.95 -4.41
CA GLY A 64 6.38 -12.27 -5.02
C GLY A 64 7.26 -12.48 -6.24
N ALA A 65 7.20 -13.68 -6.81
CA ALA A 65 7.84 -13.95 -8.09
C ALA A 65 7.12 -13.21 -9.22
N ARG A 66 7.89 -12.52 -10.08
CA ARG A 66 7.35 -11.80 -11.24
C ARG A 66 8.04 -12.26 -12.51
N LYS A 67 7.25 -12.37 -13.58
CA LYS A 67 7.79 -12.62 -14.92
C LYS A 67 8.45 -11.33 -15.41
N SER A 68 9.77 -11.36 -15.53
CA SER A 68 10.61 -10.22 -15.88
C SER A 68 11.93 -10.66 -16.47
N VAL A 69 12.52 -9.84 -17.34
CA VAL A 69 13.92 -10.01 -17.73
C VAL A 69 14.82 -9.31 -16.71
N SER A 70 15.82 -10.02 -16.20
CA SER A 70 16.73 -9.46 -15.21
C SER A 70 17.51 -8.25 -15.76
N GLY A 71 17.74 -7.27 -14.90
CA GLY A 71 18.42 -6.02 -15.24
C GLY A 71 17.43 -4.86 -15.42
N THR A 72 17.97 -3.70 -15.77
CA THR A 72 17.19 -2.53 -16.13
C THR A 72 17.78 -1.94 -17.39
N LYS A 73 16.96 -1.81 -18.44
CA LYS A 73 17.32 -1.05 -19.62
C LYS A 73 16.98 0.43 -19.44
N ASP A 74 17.79 1.29 -20.03
CA ASP A 74 17.44 2.70 -20.17
C ASP A 74 16.15 2.85 -21.02
N VAL A 75 15.26 3.72 -20.55
CA VAL A 75 13.97 4.00 -21.18
C VAL A 75 13.88 5.51 -21.39
N ALA A 76 14.08 5.93 -22.64
CA ALA A 76 13.89 7.33 -23.03
C ALA A 76 12.45 7.78 -22.71
N ALA A 77 12.32 9.00 -22.17
CA ALA A 77 11.03 9.60 -21.80
C ALA A 77 10.18 8.68 -20.90
N LEU A 78 10.79 8.12 -19.86
CA LEU A 78 10.15 7.21 -18.91
C LEU A 78 8.84 7.77 -18.32
N ASP A 79 8.81 9.07 -18.01
CA ASP A 79 7.63 9.80 -17.55
C ASP A 79 6.47 9.71 -18.55
N GLN A 80 6.73 9.92 -19.84
CA GLN A 80 5.73 9.82 -20.90
C GLN A 80 5.22 8.37 -21.04
N LYS A 81 6.11 7.38 -20.95
CA LYS A 81 5.74 5.96 -21.03
C LYS A 81 4.87 5.55 -19.84
N ILE A 82 5.24 5.97 -18.63
CA ILE A 82 4.45 5.75 -17.41
C ILE A 82 3.08 6.42 -17.53
N ALA A 83 3.03 7.69 -17.94
CA ALA A 83 1.80 8.45 -18.10
C ALA A 83 0.85 7.81 -19.11
N SER A 84 1.40 7.34 -20.24
CA SER A 84 0.65 6.60 -21.27
C SER A 84 0.03 5.31 -20.71
N ILE A 85 0.80 4.50 -19.96
CA ILE A 85 0.28 3.29 -19.30
C ILE A 85 -0.78 3.64 -18.26
N ALA A 86 -0.59 4.75 -17.54
CA ALA A 86 -1.52 5.25 -16.53
C ALA A 86 -2.76 5.93 -17.11
N GLY A 87 -2.86 6.13 -18.43
CA GLY A 87 -3.98 6.80 -19.08
C GLY A 87 -4.07 8.29 -18.76
N THR A 88 -2.95 8.96 -18.53
CA THR A 88 -2.88 10.38 -18.15
C THR A 88 -1.76 11.12 -18.91
N ALA A 89 -1.63 12.43 -18.69
CA ALA A 89 -0.53 13.23 -19.22
C ALA A 89 0.69 13.19 -18.29
N ALA A 90 1.90 13.35 -18.82
CA ALA A 90 3.11 13.36 -18.00
C ALA A 90 3.15 14.50 -16.97
N ALA A 91 2.50 15.63 -17.26
CA ALA A 91 2.34 16.73 -16.32
C ALA A 91 1.44 16.37 -15.11
N GLU A 92 0.65 15.31 -15.23
CA GLU A 92 -0.25 14.78 -14.21
C GLU A 92 0.36 13.56 -13.49
N ILE A 93 1.66 13.33 -13.60
CA ILE A 93 2.36 12.37 -12.76
C ILE A 93 3.54 13.03 -12.05
N SER A 94 3.88 12.48 -10.90
CA SER A 94 5.10 12.85 -10.17
C SER A 94 5.84 11.58 -9.80
N ILE A 95 7.00 11.35 -10.41
CA ILE A 95 7.94 10.32 -9.96
C ILE A 95 8.53 10.80 -8.63
N LYS A 96 8.42 9.97 -7.59
CA LYS A 96 8.87 10.30 -6.23
C LYS A 96 10.20 9.67 -5.88
N ASP A 97 10.43 8.45 -6.35
CA ASP A 97 11.65 7.72 -6.08
C ASP A 97 11.84 6.55 -7.04
N ILE A 98 13.07 6.02 -7.09
CA ILE A 98 13.42 4.78 -7.78
C ILE A 98 14.27 3.89 -6.88
N ALA A 99 14.06 2.58 -6.96
CA ALA A 99 14.89 1.61 -6.24
C ALA A 99 15.08 0.34 -7.07
N VAL A 100 16.25 -0.29 -6.97
CA VAL A 100 16.58 -1.51 -7.72
C VAL A 100 16.38 -2.72 -6.83
N ASP A 101 15.60 -3.70 -7.29
CA ASP A 101 15.47 -4.99 -6.61
C ASP A 101 16.81 -5.75 -6.71
N PRO A 102 17.44 -6.12 -5.59
CA PRO A 102 18.73 -6.82 -5.59
C PRO A 102 18.67 -8.22 -6.19
N LYS A 103 17.49 -8.83 -6.32
CA LYS A 103 17.32 -10.17 -6.89
C LYS A 103 17.15 -10.15 -8.40
N SER A 104 16.22 -9.35 -8.90
CA SER A 104 15.94 -9.29 -10.35
C SER A 104 16.80 -8.24 -11.07
N HIS A 105 17.37 -7.28 -10.37
CA HIS A 105 18.01 -6.08 -10.93
C HIS A 105 17.05 -5.18 -11.73
N ASN A 106 15.74 -5.38 -11.57
CA ASN A 106 14.72 -4.50 -12.12
C ASN A 106 14.63 -3.22 -11.28
N THR A 107 14.35 -2.11 -11.95
CA THR A 107 14.11 -0.82 -11.29
C THR A 107 12.63 -0.66 -11.01
N PHE A 108 12.29 -0.30 -9.79
CA PHE A 108 10.96 0.04 -9.36
C PHE A 108 10.84 1.56 -9.22
N VAL A 109 9.71 2.10 -9.66
CA VAL A 109 9.47 3.55 -9.74
C VAL A 109 8.22 3.88 -8.95
N SER A 110 8.40 4.70 -7.92
CA SER A 110 7.34 5.25 -7.09
C SER A 110 6.73 6.46 -7.78
N VAL A 111 5.42 6.45 -8.01
CA VAL A 111 4.71 7.48 -8.78
C VAL A 111 3.43 7.90 -8.06
N MET A 112 3.19 9.21 -8.00
CA MET A 112 1.86 9.76 -7.70
C MET A 112 1.19 10.19 -9.01
N ARG A 113 -0.06 9.79 -9.21
CA ARG A 113 -0.89 10.15 -10.38
C ARG A 113 -1.94 11.19 -9.99
N GLY A 114 -2.03 12.27 -10.74
CA GLY A 114 -2.79 13.47 -10.40
C GLY A 114 -2.06 14.35 -9.40
N GLN A 115 -2.69 15.48 -9.07
CA GLN A 115 -2.10 16.54 -8.25
C GLN A 115 -2.86 16.73 -6.93
N GLY A 116 -2.16 17.28 -5.93
CA GLY A 116 -2.75 17.65 -4.64
C GLY A 116 -3.23 16.46 -3.82
N ALA A 117 -4.23 16.70 -2.95
CA ALA A 117 -4.73 15.71 -1.99
C ALA A 117 -5.46 14.51 -2.63
N SER A 118 -5.85 14.61 -3.90
CA SER A 118 -6.53 13.54 -4.63
C SER A 118 -5.57 12.65 -5.44
N ALA A 119 -4.27 12.94 -5.42
CA ALA A 119 -3.27 12.17 -6.13
C ALA A 119 -3.25 10.71 -5.63
N GLN A 120 -3.12 9.76 -6.55
CA GLN A 120 -3.18 8.33 -6.29
C GLN A 120 -1.80 7.69 -6.45
N PRO A 121 -1.34 6.85 -5.51
CA PRO A 121 -0.07 6.17 -5.64
C PRO A 121 -0.11 5.08 -6.71
N ALA A 122 1.03 4.84 -7.33
CA ALA A 122 1.28 3.74 -8.25
C ALA A 122 2.74 3.32 -8.18
N LEU A 123 2.99 2.02 -8.33
CA LEU A 123 4.32 1.45 -8.40
C LEU A 123 4.51 0.86 -9.80
N PHE A 124 5.58 1.26 -10.48
CA PHE A 124 5.96 0.71 -11.78
C PHE A 124 7.25 -0.08 -11.67
N ARG A 125 7.48 -0.98 -12.63
CA ARG A 125 8.70 -1.75 -12.82
C ARG A 125 9.25 -1.49 -14.21
N VAL A 126 10.56 -1.36 -14.32
CA VAL A 126 11.35 -1.36 -15.56
C VAL A 126 12.33 -2.51 -15.51
N ASP A 127 12.48 -3.24 -16.61
CA ASP A 127 13.29 -4.46 -16.65
C ASP A 127 14.36 -4.47 -17.72
N GLY A 128 15.09 -5.59 -17.86
CA GLY A 128 16.23 -5.70 -18.76
C GLY A 128 15.89 -5.53 -20.24
N ASN A 129 14.62 -5.66 -20.63
CA ASN A 129 14.17 -5.37 -22.00
C ASN A 129 13.70 -3.92 -22.19
N GLY A 130 13.56 -3.16 -21.09
CA GLY A 130 12.93 -1.84 -21.10
C GLY A 130 11.40 -1.91 -21.03
N ASP A 131 10.85 -3.07 -20.64
CA ASP A 131 9.41 -3.21 -20.43
C ASP A 131 9.02 -2.47 -19.16
N VAL A 132 8.14 -1.49 -19.32
CA VAL A 132 7.58 -0.71 -18.21
C VAL A 132 6.20 -1.26 -17.89
N ALA A 133 5.98 -1.70 -16.65
CA ALA A 133 4.74 -2.33 -16.24
C ALA A 133 4.24 -1.79 -14.89
N LEU A 134 2.93 -1.62 -14.75
CA LEU A 134 2.29 -1.36 -13.47
C LEU A 134 2.40 -2.59 -12.56
N VAL A 135 2.77 -2.37 -11.30
CA VAL A 135 2.83 -3.42 -10.27
C VAL A 135 1.51 -3.42 -9.51
N ALA A 136 0.70 -4.46 -9.72
CA ALA A 136 -0.52 -4.66 -8.95
C ALA A 136 -0.16 -4.97 -7.48
N LEU A 137 -0.72 -4.19 -6.55
CA LEU A 137 -0.52 -4.37 -5.11
C LEU A 137 -1.56 -5.30 -4.49
N ASP A 138 -2.70 -5.48 -5.15
CA ASP A 138 -3.78 -6.35 -4.69
C ASP A 138 -3.28 -7.79 -4.50
N GLY A 139 -3.59 -8.39 -3.36
CA GLY A 139 -3.18 -9.75 -3.05
C GLY A 139 -1.72 -9.91 -2.64
N LEU A 140 -0.90 -8.86 -2.65
CA LEU A 140 0.46 -8.94 -2.13
C LEU A 140 0.46 -9.07 -0.61
N LYS A 141 1.37 -9.88 -0.08
CA LYS A 141 1.60 -9.96 1.36
C LYS A 141 2.39 -8.74 1.80
N PHE A 142 2.04 -8.21 2.96
CA PHE A 142 2.77 -7.07 3.52
C PHE A 142 2.70 -7.08 5.05
N SER A 143 3.59 -6.31 5.64
CA SER A 143 3.47 -5.81 7.02
C SER A 143 3.63 -4.29 7.01
N SER A 144 3.21 -3.62 8.07
CA SER A 144 3.34 -2.17 8.17
C SER A 144 3.64 -1.71 9.59
N VAL A 145 4.22 -0.50 9.68
CA VAL A 145 4.48 0.18 10.95
C VAL A 145 4.15 1.66 10.81
N ALA A 146 3.44 2.20 11.80
CA ALA A 146 3.18 3.62 11.88
C ALA A 146 4.45 4.36 12.37
N LEU A 147 4.72 5.53 11.80
CA LEU A 147 5.79 6.40 12.27
C LEU A 147 5.39 6.97 13.64
N PRO A 148 6.28 6.91 14.65
CA PRO A 148 5.92 7.24 16.03
C PRO A 148 5.68 8.74 16.27
N ASN A 149 6.42 9.61 15.58
CA ASN A 149 6.30 11.06 15.75
C ASN A 149 6.50 11.83 14.44
N PRO A 150 5.53 11.73 13.51
CA PRO A 150 5.75 12.19 12.16
C PRO A 150 5.23 13.63 12.02
N ALA A 151 5.95 14.51 11.31
CA ALA A 151 5.61 15.93 11.16
C ALA A 151 4.15 16.20 10.73
N ALA A 152 3.50 17.22 11.29
CA ALA A 152 2.06 17.43 11.09
C ALA A 152 1.68 17.58 9.60
N ALA A 153 0.53 16.99 9.23
CA ALA A 153 -0.05 17.18 7.91
C ALA A 153 -0.66 18.57 7.80
N SER A 154 -0.42 19.24 6.68
CA SER A 154 -1.07 20.51 6.35
C SER A 154 -1.72 20.46 4.98
N THR A 155 -2.94 20.97 4.90
CA THR A 155 -3.67 21.21 3.65
C THR A 155 -3.50 22.65 3.14
N THR A 156 -2.89 23.53 3.95
CA THR A 156 -2.60 24.92 3.60
C THR A 156 -1.10 25.19 3.72
N GLY A 157 -0.49 25.78 2.68
CA GLY A 157 0.96 25.99 2.64
C GLY A 157 1.77 24.70 2.49
N ARG A 158 3.00 24.69 3.01
CA ARG A 158 3.91 23.54 2.88
C ARG A 158 3.46 22.39 3.78
N ASN A 159 3.26 21.22 3.18
CA ASN A 159 2.89 20.01 3.91
C ASN A 159 4.12 19.21 4.38
N ASN A 160 4.55 19.43 5.63
CA ASN A 160 5.73 18.77 6.20
C ASN A 160 5.55 17.25 6.41
N ARG A 161 4.31 16.73 6.41
CA ARG A 161 4.03 15.28 6.39
C ARG A 161 4.71 14.57 5.22
N LEU A 162 4.82 15.23 4.05
CA LEU A 162 5.54 14.70 2.88
C LEU A 162 7.05 14.55 3.09
N GLN A 163 7.59 15.11 4.18
CA GLN A 163 9.00 15.04 4.53
C GLN A 163 9.22 14.19 5.79
N SER A 164 8.19 13.51 6.31
CA SER A 164 8.32 12.58 7.44
C SER A 164 9.18 11.36 7.12
N VAL A 165 9.36 11.06 5.83
CA VAL A 165 10.37 10.12 5.32
C VAL A 165 11.04 10.76 4.11
N THR A 166 12.34 10.98 4.20
CA THR A 166 13.18 11.49 3.10
C THR A 166 14.08 10.41 2.53
N GLN A 167 14.51 9.46 3.36
CA GLN A 167 15.33 8.33 2.96
C GLN A 167 15.04 7.13 3.86
N MET A 168 15.19 5.94 3.29
CA MET A 168 15.16 4.67 4.01
C MET A 168 16.30 3.80 3.53
N GLU A 169 16.92 3.06 4.44
CA GLU A 169 17.94 2.07 4.09
C GLU A 169 17.92 0.90 5.09
N LEU A 170 18.02 -0.33 4.58
CA LEU A 170 18.08 -1.52 5.42
C LEU A 170 19.54 -1.91 5.67
N ILE A 171 19.98 -1.86 6.93
CA ILE A 171 21.33 -2.24 7.35
C ILE A 171 21.19 -3.25 8.49
N ASP A 172 21.83 -4.42 8.36
CA ASP A 172 21.83 -5.48 9.37
C ASP A 172 20.43 -5.88 9.88
N GLY A 173 19.45 -5.94 8.96
CA GLY A 173 18.07 -6.29 9.28
C GLY A 173 17.27 -5.19 10.00
N LYS A 174 17.82 -3.97 10.09
CA LYS A 174 17.16 -2.80 10.65
C LYS A 174 16.93 -1.76 9.57
N LEU A 175 15.70 -1.29 9.45
CA LEU A 175 15.35 -0.21 8.55
C LEU A 175 15.64 1.12 9.25
N TYR A 176 16.62 1.85 8.73
CA TYR A 176 16.91 3.22 9.14
C TYR A 176 16.04 4.16 8.32
N VAL A 177 15.41 5.11 8.99
CA VAL A 177 14.46 6.04 8.38
C VAL A 177 14.85 7.44 8.81
N THR A 178 15.02 8.34 7.84
CA THR A 178 15.28 9.76 8.10
C THR A 178 14.10 10.60 7.64
N GLY A 179 13.82 11.71 8.33
CA GLY A 179 12.78 12.65 7.95
C GLY A 179 12.49 13.67 9.04
N LEU A 180 11.57 14.59 8.75
CA LEU A 180 11.08 15.57 9.71
C LEU A 180 10.16 14.92 10.75
N SER A 181 10.47 15.17 12.02
CA SER A 181 9.64 14.83 13.18
C SER A 181 9.12 16.11 13.85
N ASN A 182 8.15 15.97 14.74
CA ASN A 182 7.65 17.05 15.59
C ASN A 182 8.25 17.03 17.01
#